data_AF-A0AAW8F6K6-F1
#
_entry.id   AF-A0AAW8F6K6-F1
#
_cell.length_a   1.000
_cell.length_b   1.000
_cell.length_c   1.000
_cell.angle_alpha   90.00
_cell.angle_beta   90.00
_cell.angle_gamma   90.00
#
_symmetry.space_group_name_H-M   'P 1'
#
loop_
_entity.id
_entity.type
_entity.pdbx_description
1 polymer ?
#
loop_
_entity_poly.entity_id
_entity_poly.type
_entity_poly.pdbx_seq_one_letter_code
_entity_poly.pdbx_strand_id
1 'polypeptide(L)'
;MAPVNSPMTGQTGCGTKPRSPLRAFMHTETSSAVALLAATAAALVWANIAPGAYDTWWHTQVSLRFGQAGITLDLRDWVNSGLMALFFFVVGLEARREFDLGELRERRRLALPFIAGLSGMLVPIALFLAVNAGQTSVHGWGTAMSTDTAFALGILAVFGDRLPGRLRVFLLTVAVADDFLALVVIAVAYSGPLDLPALAAAFAVLAALLALRLAGVRISAVYALLSLVLWGALLQSGVDPVVSGLIMGLLTYAHPAERQALENVSGLFRRFREQPTAELERTLRRGLSSTMSPNERLQRMFHPWTSFVIVPVFALANAGITVSADQLTDAATSPLTLGIVLAYVAGKPIGIFATTWLAVRVGRGRLRPPVGWGAVAAGGSLAGVGFTVSLLIADLAFTGVQLEEAKIGILAAVICSFILTWLATRLLALLPPRRRARALLGEEQTIVDLVEPVDAERDHIRGPLDAPVTLVEYGDFECPYCGLAEPVVRELLAAFGDEVRYVWRHLPLSDVHPNAQLAAEAAEAATLQGGYWQMHDMLLTHQGALQLKHLLAYAEQIGLDSDRFRHDLRNRVGAERVAEDLESADLSGVSGTPTFFVNGRHHYGAYDIATLSAAVRTARAQAALGYRSGSLSQ
;
A
#
# COMPACT_ATOMS: atom_id res chain seq x y z
N MET A 1 18.05 59.61 -6.47
CA MET A 1 17.50 59.06 -5.21
C MET A 1 17.22 57.59 -5.45
N ALA A 2 18.08 56.72 -4.89
CA ALA A 2 17.99 55.27 -5.04
C ALA A 2 16.89 54.70 -4.12
N PRO A 3 16.17 53.63 -4.52
CA PRO A 3 15.27 52.93 -3.63
C PRO A 3 16.07 52.06 -2.65
N VAL A 4 15.56 52.03 -1.42
CA VAL A 4 16.12 51.42 -0.22
C VAL A 4 16.20 49.89 -0.36
N ASN A 5 17.34 49.35 0.08
CA ASN A 5 17.63 47.93 0.19
C ASN A 5 16.61 47.20 1.08
N SER A 6 15.88 46.24 0.51
CA SER A 6 15.26 45.16 1.28
C SER A 6 16.37 44.25 1.83
N PRO A 7 16.38 43.88 3.12
CA PRO A 7 17.31 42.87 3.61
C PRO A 7 16.97 41.55 2.94
N MET A 8 17.97 40.95 2.30
CA MET A 8 17.93 39.61 1.73
C MET A 8 17.63 38.59 2.83
N THR A 9 16.36 38.33 3.12
CA THR A 9 15.94 37.11 3.81
C THR A 9 16.28 35.96 2.87
N GLY A 10 17.32 35.18 3.22
CA GLY A 10 17.84 34.05 2.44
C GLY A 10 16.90 32.85 2.34
N GLN A 11 15.61 33.07 2.15
CA GLN A 11 14.65 32.04 1.79
C GLN A 11 14.46 32.09 0.28
N THR A 12 15.15 31.22 -0.44
CA THR A 12 14.76 30.89 -1.81
C THR A 12 13.36 30.30 -1.75
N GLY A 13 12.37 31.04 -2.27
CA GLY A 13 11.03 30.52 -2.48
C GLY A 13 11.11 29.32 -3.41
N CYS A 14 11.12 28.11 -2.85
CA CYS A 14 11.13 26.89 -3.62
C CYS A 14 9.75 26.71 -4.26
N GLY A 15 9.61 27.29 -5.45
CA GLY A 15 8.46 27.15 -6.31
C GLY A 15 8.35 25.70 -6.77
N THR A 16 7.48 24.95 -6.11
CA THR A 16 6.49 24.01 -6.68
C THR A 16 5.86 23.31 -5.49
N LYS A 17 4.53 23.42 -5.31
CA LYS A 17 3.82 22.57 -4.35
C LYS A 17 4.18 21.12 -4.68
N PRO A 18 4.88 20.36 -3.81
CA PRO A 18 5.14 18.96 -4.09
C PRO A 18 3.79 18.30 -4.28
N ARG A 19 3.56 17.72 -5.47
CA ARG A 19 2.35 16.92 -5.71
C ARG A 19 2.36 15.82 -4.65
N SER A 20 1.30 15.74 -3.84
CA SER A 20 1.21 14.71 -2.79
C SER A 20 1.49 13.33 -3.40
N PRO A 21 2.34 12.48 -2.79
CA PRO A 21 2.70 11.16 -3.31
C PRO A 21 1.48 10.31 -3.69
N LEU A 22 0.40 10.42 -2.91
CA LEU A 22 -0.91 9.82 -3.18
C LEU A 22 -1.51 10.17 -4.55
N ARG A 23 -1.35 11.41 -5.01
CA ARG A 23 -1.90 11.88 -6.30
C ARG A 23 -1.02 11.43 -7.47
N ALA A 24 0.29 11.34 -7.28
CA ALA A 24 1.22 10.77 -8.25
C ALA A 24 0.98 9.26 -8.41
N PHE A 25 0.77 8.53 -7.31
CA PHE A 25 0.47 7.10 -7.29
C PHE A 25 -0.91 6.77 -7.89
N MET A 26 -1.93 7.59 -7.63
CA MET A 26 -3.23 7.44 -8.28
C MET A 26 -3.14 7.60 -9.80
N HIS A 27 -2.32 8.54 -10.29
CA HIS A 27 -2.04 8.64 -11.71
C HIS A 27 -1.35 7.39 -12.25
N THR A 28 -0.42 6.76 -11.53
CA THR A 28 0.25 5.54 -12.01
C THR A 28 -0.67 4.32 -12.06
N GLU A 29 -1.49 4.06 -11.02
CA GLU A 29 -2.41 2.91 -11.02
C GLU A 29 -3.48 3.03 -12.11
N THR A 30 -4.12 4.19 -12.21
CA THR A 30 -5.10 4.46 -13.27
C THR A 30 -4.51 4.40 -14.66
N SER A 31 -3.31 4.94 -14.86
CA SER A 31 -2.66 4.87 -16.18
C SER A 31 -2.22 3.46 -16.54
N SER A 32 -1.85 2.62 -15.56
CA SER A 32 -1.57 1.20 -15.81
C SER A 32 -2.82 0.43 -16.25
N ALA A 33 -3.96 0.67 -15.61
CA ALA A 33 -5.24 0.06 -16.01
C ALA A 33 -5.66 0.51 -17.42
N VAL A 34 -5.42 1.78 -17.78
CA VAL A 34 -5.65 2.28 -19.15
C VAL A 34 -4.72 1.61 -20.16
N ALA A 35 -3.43 1.47 -19.84
CA ALA A 35 -2.48 0.77 -20.71
C ALA A 35 -2.87 -0.71 -20.92
N LEU A 36 -3.29 -1.38 -19.86
CA LEU A 36 -3.79 -2.75 -19.89
C LEU A 36 -5.06 -2.88 -20.76
N LEU A 37 -6.03 -1.97 -20.58
CA LEU A 37 -7.24 -1.94 -21.39
C LEU A 37 -6.94 -1.66 -22.87
N ALA A 38 -6.00 -0.75 -23.16
CA ALA A 38 -5.56 -0.46 -24.52
C ALA A 38 -4.90 -1.68 -25.18
N ALA A 39 -4.03 -2.40 -24.45
CA ALA A 39 -3.41 -3.61 -24.94
C ALA A 39 -4.44 -4.75 -25.17
N THR A 40 -5.41 -4.88 -24.27
CA THR A 40 -6.52 -5.84 -24.42
C THR A 40 -7.36 -5.51 -25.66
N ALA A 41 -7.71 -4.25 -25.87
CA ALA A 41 -8.44 -3.81 -27.05
C ALA A 41 -7.62 -4.04 -28.34
N ALA A 42 -6.31 -3.77 -28.30
CA ALA A 42 -5.41 -4.05 -29.41
C ALA A 42 -5.34 -5.56 -29.73
N ALA A 43 -5.31 -6.41 -28.71
CA ALA A 43 -5.33 -7.87 -28.86
C ALA A 43 -6.59 -8.33 -29.59
N LEU A 44 -7.75 -7.85 -29.15
CA LEU A 44 -9.04 -8.15 -29.76
C LEU A 44 -9.11 -7.66 -31.20
N VAL A 45 -8.69 -6.42 -31.47
CA VAL A 45 -8.68 -5.87 -32.82
C VAL A 45 -7.76 -6.69 -33.74
N TRP A 46 -6.55 -7.01 -33.28
CA TRP A 46 -5.58 -7.76 -34.10
C TRP A 46 -6.06 -9.19 -34.37
N ALA A 47 -6.54 -9.90 -33.35
CA ALA A 47 -7.05 -11.26 -33.48
C ALA A 47 -8.25 -11.37 -34.44
N ASN A 48 -8.99 -10.28 -34.67
CA ASN A 48 -10.15 -10.26 -35.57
C ASN A 48 -9.84 -9.70 -36.97
N ILE A 49 -8.92 -8.75 -37.11
CA ILE A 49 -8.51 -8.22 -38.42
C ILE A 49 -7.64 -9.24 -39.17
N ALA A 50 -6.74 -9.92 -38.48
CA ALA A 50 -5.82 -10.87 -39.08
C ALA A 50 -5.59 -12.08 -38.15
N PRO A 51 -6.60 -12.97 -37.99
CA PRO A 51 -6.54 -14.09 -37.05
C PRO A 51 -5.30 -14.97 -37.24
N GLY A 52 -5.00 -15.35 -38.48
CA GLY A 52 -3.84 -16.18 -38.81
C GLY A 52 -2.50 -15.49 -38.52
N ALA A 53 -2.39 -14.18 -38.73
CA ALA A 53 -1.18 -13.43 -38.44
C ALA A 53 -0.95 -13.29 -36.93
N TYR A 54 -2.02 -13.05 -36.16
CA TYR A 54 -1.95 -13.00 -34.70
C TYR A 54 -1.46 -14.33 -34.12
N ASP A 55 -2.06 -15.44 -34.55
CA ASP A 55 -1.72 -16.77 -34.06
C ASP A 55 -0.30 -17.18 -34.46
N THR A 56 0.07 -17.00 -35.73
CA THR A 56 1.43 -17.31 -36.24
C THR A 56 2.51 -16.50 -35.53
N TRP A 57 2.23 -15.23 -35.23
CA TRP A 57 3.16 -14.39 -34.48
C TRP A 57 3.42 -14.95 -33.08
N TRP A 58 2.37 -15.24 -32.32
CA TRP A 58 2.53 -15.71 -30.94
C TRP A 58 3.08 -17.13 -30.84
N HIS A 59 2.90 -17.97 -31.87
CA HIS A 59 3.53 -19.29 -32.02
C HIS A 59 4.93 -19.26 -32.64
N THR A 60 5.53 -18.08 -32.81
CA THR A 60 6.92 -18.00 -33.27
C THR A 60 7.85 -18.56 -32.20
N GLN A 61 8.60 -19.61 -32.54
CA GLN A 61 9.53 -20.28 -31.63
C GLN A 61 10.82 -19.48 -31.44
N VAL A 62 11.15 -19.21 -30.17
CA VAL A 62 12.42 -18.61 -29.76
C VAL A 62 13.17 -19.62 -28.90
N SER A 63 14.37 -19.97 -29.34
CA SER A 63 15.23 -20.92 -28.62
C SER A 63 16.52 -20.27 -28.12
N LEU A 64 16.88 -20.57 -26.87
CA LEU A 64 18.16 -20.24 -26.24
C LEU A 64 18.90 -21.54 -25.99
N ARG A 65 20.07 -21.74 -26.62
CA ARG A 65 20.85 -22.97 -26.52
C ARG A 65 22.28 -22.68 -26.06
N PHE A 66 22.72 -23.42 -25.05
CA PHE A 66 24.08 -23.39 -24.51
C PHE A 66 24.66 -24.81 -24.56
N GLY A 67 25.39 -25.13 -25.63
CA GLY A 67 25.87 -26.49 -25.88
C GLY A 67 24.69 -27.45 -26.15
N GLN A 68 24.58 -28.53 -25.37
CA GLN A 68 23.48 -29.50 -25.50
C GLN A 68 22.23 -29.10 -24.71
N ALA A 69 22.35 -28.22 -23.72
CA ALA A 69 21.21 -27.70 -22.99
C ALA A 69 20.56 -26.56 -23.78
N GLY A 70 19.23 -26.53 -23.82
CA GLY A 70 18.50 -25.45 -24.46
C GLY A 70 17.06 -25.39 -24.01
N ILE A 71 16.48 -24.19 -24.14
CA ILE A 71 15.08 -23.89 -23.86
C ILE A 71 14.49 -23.39 -25.17
N THR A 72 13.43 -24.04 -25.64
CA THR A 72 12.65 -23.60 -26.81
C THR A 72 11.24 -23.36 -26.35
N LEU A 73 10.76 -22.14 -26.54
CA LEU A 73 9.41 -21.71 -26.15
C LEU A 73 8.84 -20.83 -27.26
N ASP A 74 7.52 -20.83 -27.41
CA ASP A 74 6.83 -19.87 -28.26
C ASP A 74 6.88 -18.47 -27.63
N LEU A 75 6.67 -17.42 -28.42
CA LEU A 75 6.63 -16.05 -27.91
C LEU A 75 5.57 -15.88 -26.80
N ARG A 76 4.42 -16.54 -26.92
CA ARG A 76 3.39 -16.54 -25.87
C ARG A 76 3.91 -17.16 -24.57
N ASP A 77 4.61 -18.29 -24.64
CA ASP A 77 5.16 -18.98 -23.46
C ASP A 77 6.30 -18.19 -22.80
N TRP A 78 7.12 -17.49 -23.59
CA TRP A 78 8.12 -16.56 -23.05
C TRP A 78 7.47 -15.44 -22.22
N VAL A 79 6.33 -14.94 -22.65
CA VAL A 79 5.54 -13.95 -21.89
C VAL A 79 4.92 -14.60 -20.65
N ASN A 80 4.25 -15.75 -20.82
CA ASN A 80 3.49 -16.43 -19.77
C ASN A 80 4.36 -17.03 -18.67
N SER A 81 5.53 -17.57 -19.01
CA SER A 81 6.46 -18.15 -18.04
C SER A 81 7.54 -17.17 -17.58
N GLY A 82 8.05 -16.33 -18.49
CA GLY A 82 9.19 -15.44 -18.22
C GLY A 82 8.76 -14.09 -17.65
N LEU A 83 7.97 -13.32 -18.41
CA LEU A 83 7.55 -12.00 -17.95
C LEU A 83 6.63 -12.08 -16.73
N MET A 84 5.74 -13.07 -16.67
CA MET A 84 4.90 -13.26 -15.49
C MET A 84 5.70 -13.66 -14.24
N ALA A 85 6.85 -14.32 -14.35
CA ALA A 85 7.73 -14.53 -13.20
C ALA A 85 8.18 -13.18 -12.59
N LEU A 86 8.44 -12.15 -13.41
CA LEU A 86 8.72 -10.80 -12.91
C LEU A 86 7.50 -10.11 -12.29
N PHE A 87 6.30 -10.35 -12.84
CA PHE A 87 5.05 -9.88 -12.23
C PHE A 87 4.86 -10.48 -10.83
N PHE A 88 4.95 -11.80 -10.70
CA PHE A 88 4.80 -12.48 -9.41
C PHE A 88 5.97 -12.22 -8.46
N PHE A 89 7.14 -11.82 -8.97
CA PHE A 89 8.21 -11.28 -8.15
C PHE A 89 7.78 -9.98 -7.47
N VAL A 90 7.18 -9.03 -8.19
CA VAL A 90 6.65 -7.78 -7.60
C VAL A 90 5.50 -8.06 -6.63
N VAL A 91 4.59 -8.99 -6.96
CA VAL A 91 3.55 -9.45 -6.03
C VAL A 91 4.16 -10.04 -4.76
N GLY A 92 5.22 -10.85 -4.87
CA GLY A 92 5.95 -11.40 -3.72
C GLY A 92 6.64 -10.34 -2.87
N LEU A 93 7.19 -9.28 -3.49
CA LEU A 93 7.73 -8.14 -2.76
C LEU A 93 6.63 -7.41 -1.98
N GLU A 94 5.47 -7.18 -2.60
CA GLU A 94 4.33 -6.52 -1.95
C GLU A 94 3.81 -7.35 -0.78
N ALA A 95 3.59 -8.65 -1.00
CA ALA A 95 3.19 -9.57 0.06
C ALA A 95 4.19 -9.53 1.22
N ARG A 96 5.49 -9.60 0.92
CA ARG A 96 6.53 -9.54 1.95
C ARG A 96 6.54 -8.23 2.71
N ARG A 97 6.38 -7.10 2.01
CA ARG A 97 6.30 -5.77 2.61
C ARG A 97 5.10 -5.65 3.55
N GLU A 98 3.96 -6.18 3.14
CA GLU A 98 2.73 -6.15 3.95
C GLU A 98 2.87 -7.01 5.21
N PHE A 99 3.56 -8.15 5.13
CA PHE A 99 3.90 -8.97 6.30
C PHE A 99 4.90 -8.30 7.25
N ASP A 100 5.91 -7.60 6.71
CA ASP A 100 6.99 -7.00 7.50
C ASP A 100 6.58 -5.63 8.11
N LEU A 101 5.88 -4.79 7.33
CA LEU A 101 5.59 -3.38 7.66
C LEU A 101 4.11 -3.00 7.62
N GLY A 102 3.25 -3.83 7.00
CA GLY A 102 1.85 -3.49 6.74
C GLY A 102 0.86 -4.04 7.76
N GLU A 103 -0.42 -4.06 7.35
CA GLU A 103 -1.55 -4.50 8.19
C GLU A 103 -1.48 -5.99 8.55
N LEU A 104 -0.72 -6.78 7.77
CA LEU A 104 -0.52 -8.22 7.99
C LEU A 104 0.52 -8.54 9.08
N ARG A 105 1.21 -7.54 9.66
CA ARG A 105 2.14 -7.76 10.79
C ARG A 105 1.40 -8.27 12.04
N GLU A 106 0.17 -7.81 12.27
CA GLU A 106 -0.58 -8.12 13.48
C GLU A 106 -1.50 -9.34 13.28
N ARG A 107 -1.21 -10.45 13.99
CA ARG A 107 -1.93 -11.74 13.84
C ARG A 107 -3.45 -11.67 14.00
N ARG A 108 -3.94 -10.74 14.82
CA ARG A 108 -5.39 -10.52 15.01
C ARG A 108 -6.03 -9.86 13.80
N ARG A 109 -5.29 -9.02 13.07
CA ARG A 109 -5.75 -8.28 11.90
C ARG A 109 -5.58 -9.08 10.61
N LEU A 110 -4.56 -9.96 10.56
CA LEU A 110 -4.36 -10.97 9.52
C LEU A 110 -5.62 -11.79 9.21
N ALA A 111 -6.40 -12.12 10.25
CA ALA A 111 -7.50 -13.08 10.13
C ALA A 111 -8.56 -12.63 9.12
N LEU A 112 -8.99 -11.36 9.12
CA LEU A 112 -10.12 -10.93 8.30
C LEU A 112 -9.77 -10.87 6.80
N PRO A 113 -8.65 -10.24 6.35
CA PRO A 113 -8.26 -10.26 4.95
C PRO A 113 -7.91 -11.65 4.43
N PHE A 114 -7.22 -12.50 5.22
CA PHE A 114 -6.94 -13.88 4.79
C PHE A 114 -8.20 -14.73 4.68
N ILE A 115 -9.12 -14.64 5.64
CA ILE A 115 -10.41 -15.35 5.58
C ILE A 115 -11.22 -14.85 4.38
N ALA A 116 -11.29 -13.53 4.20
CA ALA A 116 -11.98 -12.92 3.07
C ALA A 116 -11.38 -13.39 1.75
N GLY A 117 -10.05 -13.39 1.60
CA GLY A 117 -9.36 -13.85 0.40
C GLY A 117 -9.56 -15.36 0.13
N LEU A 118 -9.26 -16.21 1.12
CA LEU A 118 -9.47 -17.66 1.02
C LEU A 118 -10.91 -18.00 0.61
N SER A 119 -11.89 -17.36 1.23
CA SER A 119 -13.29 -17.55 0.86
C SER A 119 -13.68 -16.95 -0.48
N GLY A 120 -13.03 -15.83 -0.84
CA GLY A 120 -13.10 -15.19 -2.14
C GLY A 120 -12.55 -16.09 -3.24
N MET A 121 -11.81 -17.14 -2.91
CA MET A 121 -11.42 -18.20 -3.84
C MET A 121 -12.34 -19.42 -3.76
N LEU A 122 -12.59 -19.93 -2.55
CA LEU A 122 -13.34 -21.17 -2.35
C LEU A 122 -14.79 -21.10 -2.84
N VAL A 123 -15.50 -19.98 -2.62
CA VAL A 123 -16.91 -19.84 -3.03
C VAL A 123 -17.04 -19.79 -4.55
N PRO A 124 -16.27 -18.97 -5.29
CA PRO A 124 -16.22 -19.05 -6.76
C PRO A 124 -15.88 -20.43 -7.30
N ILE A 125 -14.86 -21.10 -6.73
CA ILE A 125 -14.46 -22.45 -7.13
C ILE A 125 -15.65 -23.42 -6.96
N ALA A 126 -16.33 -23.38 -5.81
CA ALA A 126 -17.47 -24.25 -5.55
C ALA A 126 -18.62 -24.00 -6.55
N LEU A 127 -18.90 -22.74 -6.89
CA LEU A 127 -19.91 -22.40 -7.90
C LEU A 127 -19.49 -22.88 -9.29
N PHE A 128 -18.23 -22.69 -9.67
CA PHE A 128 -17.70 -23.18 -10.95
C PHE A 128 -17.84 -24.70 -11.06
N LEU A 129 -17.42 -25.42 -10.01
CA LEU A 129 -17.50 -26.89 -9.95
C LEU A 129 -18.95 -27.38 -10.00
N ALA A 130 -19.89 -26.67 -9.35
CA ALA A 130 -21.30 -27.02 -9.39
C ALA A 130 -21.90 -26.87 -10.80
N VAL A 131 -21.56 -25.80 -11.52
CA VAL A 131 -22.04 -25.58 -12.90
C VAL A 131 -21.40 -26.55 -13.88
N ASN A 132 -20.12 -26.88 -13.69
CA ASN A 132 -19.38 -27.77 -14.57
C ASN A 132 -19.45 -29.25 -14.14
N ALA A 133 -20.25 -29.60 -13.13
CA ALA A 133 -20.32 -30.97 -12.63
C ALA A 133 -20.67 -31.97 -13.75
N GLY A 134 -19.82 -32.98 -13.95
CA GLY A 134 -19.97 -33.98 -15.01
C GLY A 134 -19.47 -33.55 -16.40
N GLN A 135 -18.92 -32.34 -16.54
CA GLN A 135 -18.29 -31.87 -17.78
C GLN A 135 -16.79 -32.17 -17.82
N THR A 136 -16.21 -32.17 -19.01
CA THR A 136 -14.75 -32.32 -19.19
C THR A 136 -13.97 -31.08 -18.77
N SER A 137 -14.63 -29.95 -18.53
CA SER A 137 -14.05 -28.66 -18.13
C SER A 137 -13.77 -28.52 -16.63
N VAL A 138 -14.14 -29.52 -15.81
CA VAL A 138 -14.05 -29.46 -14.33
C VAL A 138 -12.65 -29.22 -13.81
N HIS A 139 -11.61 -29.69 -14.49
CA HIS A 139 -10.21 -29.56 -14.07
C HIS A 139 -9.70 -28.11 -14.10
N GLY A 140 -10.34 -27.22 -14.87
CA GLY A 140 -9.97 -25.80 -14.94
C GLY A 140 -10.57 -24.91 -13.85
N TRP A 141 -10.94 -25.46 -12.69
CA TRP A 141 -11.56 -24.71 -11.58
C TRP A 141 -10.72 -23.52 -11.07
N GLY A 142 -9.40 -23.56 -11.22
CA GLY A 142 -8.50 -22.47 -10.88
C GLY A 142 -8.69 -21.22 -11.74
N THR A 143 -9.31 -21.33 -12.92
CA THR A 143 -9.65 -20.16 -13.75
C THR A 143 -10.66 -19.22 -13.10
N ALA A 144 -11.38 -19.71 -12.08
CA ALA A 144 -12.49 -19.01 -11.44
C ALA A 144 -12.15 -18.45 -10.04
N MET A 145 -10.88 -18.39 -9.63
CA MET A 145 -10.51 -18.04 -8.25
C MET A 145 -9.84 -16.66 -8.05
N SER A 146 -9.22 -16.09 -9.08
CA SER A 146 -8.23 -15.00 -8.92
C SER A 146 -8.84 -13.60 -8.98
N THR A 147 -8.08 -12.56 -8.61
CA THR A 147 -8.51 -11.17 -8.76
C THR A 147 -7.38 -10.34 -9.33
N ASP A 148 -7.59 -9.73 -10.50
CA ASP A 148 -6.66 -8.79 -11.11
C ASP A 148 -6.72 -7.44 -10.41
N THR A 149 -5.70 -7.15 -9.61
CA THR A 149 -5.55 -5.91 -8.85
C THR A 149 -5.56 -4.67 -9.74
N ALA A 150 -4.87 -4.71 -10.88
CA ALA A 150 -4.75 -3.57 -11.79
C ALA A 150 -6.12 -3.14 -12.33
N PHE A 151 -6.94 -4.06 -12.84
CA PHE A 151 -8.30 -3.73 -13.26
C PHE A 151 -9.21 -3.39 -12.10
N ALA A 152 -9.16 -4.12 -10.98
CA ALA A 152 -10.01 -3.83 -9.83
C ALA A 152 -9.79 -2.40 -9.29
N LEU A 153 -8.52 -1.98 -9.16
CA LEU A 153 -8.15 -0.63 -8.75
C LEU A 153 -8.40 0.41 -9.84
N GLY A 154 -8.17 0.06 -11.11
CA GLY A 154 -8.51 0.90 -12.26
C GLY A 154 -10.00 1.24 -12.31
N ILE A 155 -10.86 0.24 -12.14
CA ILE A 155 -12.31 0.41 -12.06
C ILE A 155 -12.68 1.22 -10.82
N LEU A 156 -12.10 0.93 -9.64
CA LEU A 156 -12.34 1.71 -8.43
C LEU A 156 -12.07 3.21 -8.66
N ALA A 157 -11.02 3.55 -9.41
CA ALA A 157 -10.69 4.93 -9.72
C ALA A 157 -11.71 5.61 -10.64
N VAL A 158 -12.39 4.88 -11.54
CA VAL A 158 -13.50 5.40 -12.35
C VAL A 158 -14.65 5.88 -11.46
N PHE A 159 -14.86 5.24 -10.30
CA PHE A 159 -15.89 5.64 -9.34
C PHE A 159 -15.50 6.85 -8.48
N GLY A 160 -14.23 7.30 -8.51
CA GLY A 160 -13.76 8.52 -7.86
C GLY A 160 -14.17 8.64 -6.38
N ASP A 161 -14.71 9.80 -6.01
CA ASP A 161 -15.12 10.11 -4.62
C ASP A 161 -16.40 9.39 -4.17
N ARG A 162 -17.01 8.54 -5.02
CA ARG A 162 -18.24 7.82 -4.65
C ARG A 162 -17.98 6.71 -3.64
N LEU A 163 -16.77 6.15 -3.65
CA LEU A 163 -16.32 5.09 -2.74
C LEU A 163 -15.18 5.61 -1.85
N PRO A 164 -15.11 5.18 -0.58
CA PRO A 164 -14.12 5.69 0.36
C PRO A 164 -12.72 5.20 -0.01
N GLY A 165 -11.70 6.04 0.16
CA GLY A 165 -10.31 5.67 -0.09
C GLY A 165 -9.83 4.44 0.71
N ARG A 166 -10.43 4.16 1.86
CA ARG A 166 -10.15 2.94 2.67
C ARG A 166 -10.51 1.64 1.94
N LEU A 167 -11.45 1.68 0.99
CA LEU A 167 -11.79 0.51 0.18
C LEU A 167 -10.61 0.05 -0.67
N ARG A 168 -9.76 0.99 -1.11
CA ARG A 168 -8.54 0.67 -1.87
C ARG A 168 -7.60 -0.21 -1.05
N VAL A 169 -7.35 0.17 0.19
CA VAL A 169 -6.45 -0.57 1.10
C VAL A 169 -7.01 -1.97 1.32
N PHE A 170 -8.31 -2.07 1.65
CA PHE A 170 -8.98 -3.35 1.81
C PHE A 170 -8.86 -4.26 0.58
N LEU A 171 -9.08 -3.73 -0.64
CA LEU A 171 -8.95 -4.51 -1.87
C LEU A 171 -7.51 -4.94 -2.15
N LEU A 172 -6.52 -4.07 -1.90
CA LEU A 172 -5.11 -4.42 -2.01
C LEU A 172 -4.76 -5.59 -1.08
N THR A 173 -5.13 -5.51 0.19
CA THR A 173 -4.80 -6.55 1.17
C THR A 173 -5.46 -7.88 0.84
N VAL A 174 -6.73 -7.88 0.42
CA VAL A 174 -7.44 -9.10 0.00
C VAL A 174 -6.80 -9.67 -1.26
N ALA A 175 -6.49 -8.83 -2.26
CA ALA A 175 -5.95 -9.31 -3.52
C ALA A 175 -4.50 -9.82 -3.40
N VAL A 176 -3.67 -9.22 -2.54
CA VAL A 176 -2.34 -9.76 -2.21
C VAL A 176 -2.44 -11.17 -1.61
N ALA A 177 -3.42 -11.40 -0.72
CA ALA A 177 -3.68 -12.73 -0.18
C ALA A 177 -4.16 -13.70 -1.27
N ASP A 178 -5.09 -13.26 -2.13
CA ASP A 178 -5.61 -14.06 -3.25
C ASP A 178 -4.50 -14.45 -4.24
N ASP A 179 -3.64 -13.52 -4.65
CA ASP A 179 -2.55 -13.76 -5.61
C ASP A 179 -1.53 -14.76 -5.05
N PHE A 180 -1.23 -14.66 -3.75
CA PHE A 180 -0.33 -15.61 -3.08
C PHE A 180 -0.93 -17.02 -3.05
N LEU A 181 -2.19 -17.16 -2.63
CA LEU A 181 -2.87 -18.46 -2.62
C LEU A 181 -3.06 -19.01 -4.05
N ALA A 182 -3.37 -18.14 -5.01
CA ALA A 182 -3.53 -18.51 -6.41
C ALA A 182 -2.26 -19.14 -6.98
N LEU A 183 -1.09 -18.58 -6.66
CA LEU A 183 0.17 -19.16 -7.14
C LEU A 183 0.50 -20.49 -6.46
N VAL A 184 0.19 -20.66 -5.17
CA VAL A 184 0.31 -21.97 -4.51
C VAL A 184 -0.58 -23.00 -5.22
N VAL A 185 -1.80 -22.61 -5.62
CA VAL A 185 -2.69 -23.45 -6.40
C VAL A 185 -2.11 -23.77 -7.78
N ILE A 186 -1.56 -22.80 -8.52
CA ILE A 186 -0.90 -23.03 -9.81
C ILE A 186 0.23 -24.07 -9.65
N ALA A 187 1.10 -23.87 -8.65
CA ALA A 187 2.25 -24.73 -8.40
C ALA A 187 1.87 -26.18 -8.04
N VAL A 188 0.72 -26.41 -7.42
CA VAL A 188 0.34 -27.75 -6.92
C VAL A 188 -0.69 -28.43 -7.83
N ALA A 189 -1.70 -27.70 -8.30
CA ALA A 189 -2.82 -28.26 -9.04
C ALA A 189 -2.64 -28.26 -10.57
N TYR A 190 -1.79 -27.36 -11.09
CA TYR A 190 -1.55 -27.21 -12.54
C TYR A 190 -0.12 -27.59 -12.94
N SER A 191 0.61 -28.30 -12.07
CA SER A 191 1.92 -28.86 -12.41
C SER A 191 1.79 -30.06 -13.35
N GLY A 192 2.69 -30.12 -14.32
CA GLY A 192 2.83 -31.23 -15.25
C GLY A 192 3.51 -32.45 -14.63
N PRO A 193 3.85 -33.47 -15.46
CA PRO A 193 4.65 -34.61 -15.00
C PRO A 193 6.00 -34.13 -14.47
N LEU A 194 6.30 -34.51 -13.22
CA LEU A 194 7.46 -34.00 -12.50
C LEU A 194 8.75 -34.66 -12.95
N ASP A 195 9.72 -33.86 -13.42
CA ASP A 195 11.10 -34.29 -13.61
C ASP A 195 11.87 -34.12 -12.28
N LEU A 196 12.10 -35.25 -11.60
CA LEU A 196 12.75 -35.26 -10.28
C LEU A 196 14.18 -34.66 -10.29
N PRO A 197 15.03 -34.90 -11.31
CA PRO A 197 16.34 -34.25 -11.40
C PRO A 197 16.26 -32.72 -11.48
N ALA A 198 15.41 -32.17 -12.35
CA ALA A 198 15.23 -30.72 -12.47
C ALA A 198 14.63 -30.11 -11.19
N LEU A 199 13.69 -30.82 -10.56
CA LEU A 199 13.11 -30.40 -9.29
C LEU A 199 14.16 -30.39 -8.15
N ALA A 200 15.01 -31.41 -8.07
CA ALA A 200 16.12 -31.46 -7.13
C ALA A 200 17.13 -30.32 -7.36
N ALA A 201 17.41 -29.99 -8.63
CA ALA A 201 18.24 -28.83 -8.99
C ALA A 201 17.61 -27.51 -8.52
N ALA A 202 16.29 -27.34 -8.70
CA ALA A 202 15.57 -26.16 -8.19
C ALA A 202 15.69 -26.03 -6.66
N PHE A 203 15.52 -27.12 -5.91
CA PHE A 203 15.72 -27.12 -4.46
C PHE A 203 17.17 -26.82 -4.05
N ALA A 204 18.16 -27.34 -4.79
CA ALA A 204 19.58 -27.05 -4.53
C ALA A 204 19.90 -25.55 -4.73
N VAL A 205 19.34 -24.93 -5.78
CA VAL A 205 19.48 -23.49 -6.03
C VAL A 205 18.82 -22.67 -4.93
N LEU A 206 17.62 -23.08 -4.49
CA LEU A 206 16.93 -22.43 -3.37
C LEU A 206 17.74 -22.54 -2.06
N ALA A 207 18.32 -23.70 -1.78
CA ALA A 207 19.19 -23.89 -0.62
C ALA A 207 20.45 -23.01 -0.70
N ALA A 208 21.05 -22.87 -1.88
CA ALA A 208 22.19 -21.97 -2.11
C ALA A 208 21.80 -20.49 -1.89
N LEU A 209 20.63 -20.07 -2.39
CA LEU A 209 20.07 -18.73 -2.15
C LEU A 209 19.91 -18.45 -0.65
N LEU A 210 19.34 -19.40 0.09
CA LEU A 210 19.18 -19.29 1.54
C LEU A 210 20.53 -19.25 2.27
N ALA A 211 21.50 -20.08 1.87
CA ALA A 211 22.84 -20.10 2.46
C ALA A 211 23.58 -18.77 2.26
N LEU A 212 23.56 -18.21 1.05
CA LEU A 212 24.16 -16.89 0.75
C LEU A 212 23.51 -15.78 1.58
N ARG A 213 22.20 -15.87 1.77
CA ARG A 213 21.44 -14.90 2.54
C ARG A 213 21.75 -15.00 4.03
N LEU A 214 21.86 -16.21 4.58
CA LEU A 214 22.30 -16.46 5.95
C LEU A 214 23.75 -16.01 6.19
N ALA A 215 24.61 -16.15 5.18
CA ALA A 215 25.99 -15.64 5.20
C ALA A 215 26.10 -14.10 5.06
N GLY A 216 24.98 -13.39 4.92
CA GLY A 216 24.97 -11.93 4.84
C GLY A 216 25.47 -11.36 3.50
N VAL A 217 25.55 -12.17 2.44
CA VAL A 217 25.98 -11.72 1.11
C VAL A 217 24.90 -10.83 0.49
N ARG A 218 25.23 -9.58 0.15
CA ARG A 218 24.27 -8.56 -0.36
C ARG A 218 24.42 -8.25 -1.85
N ILE A 219 25.10 -9.10 -2.63
CA ILE A 219 25.40 -8.83 -4.04
C ILE A 219 24.19 -9.19 -4.92
N SER A 220 23.41 -8.19 -5.33
CA SER A 220 22.16 -8.38 -6.11
C SER A 220 22.35 -9.18 -7.40
N ALA A 221 23.49 -9.06 -8.08
CA ALA A 221 23.78 -9.81 -9.31
C ALA A 221 23.81 -11.34 -9.09
N VAL A 222 24.27 -11.80 -7.92
CA VAL A 222 24.31 -13.23 -7.57
C VAL A 222 22.89 -13.76 -7.38
N TYR A 223 22.04 -13.03 -6.66
CA TYR A 223 20.63 -13.39 -6.49
C TYR A 223 19.87 -13.39 -7.82
N ALA A 224 20.13 -12.42 -8.70
CA ALA A 224 19.51 -12.37 -10.02
C ALA A 224 19.92 -13.57 -10.89
N LEU A 225 21.21 -13.93 -10.89
CA LEU A 225 21.70 -15.10 -11.63
C LEU A 225 21.07 -16.40 -11.10
N LEU A 226 21.09 -16.61 -9.78
CA LEU A 226 20.49 -17.79 -9.16
C LEU A 226 18.96 -17.84 -9.37
N SER A 227 18.29 -16.69 -9.41
CA SER A 227 16.86 -16.62 -9.77
C SER A 227 16.61 -17.09 -11.20
N LEU A 228 17.47 -16.75 -12.16
CA LEU A 228 17.35 -17.22 -13.54
C LEU A 228 17.60 -18.72 -13.65
N VAL A 229 18.56 -19.25 -12.89
CA VAL A 229 18.81 -20.69 -12.81
C VAL A 229 17.63 -21.42 -12.17
N LEU A 230 17.06 -20.87 -11.09
CA LEU A 230 15.86 -21.41 -10.45
C LEU A 230 14.67 -21.45 -11.41
N TRP A 231 14.43 -20.36 -12.15
CA TRP A 231 13.40 -20.27 -13.17
C TRP A 231 13.57 -21.35 -14.24
N GLY A 232 14.77 -21.52 -14.78
CA GLY A 232 15.07 -22.55 -15.78
C GLY A 232 14.94 -23.98 -15.25
N ALA A 233 15.31 -24.21 -13.99
CA ALA A 233 15.13 -25.51 -13.34
C ALA A 233 13.65 -25.83 -13.12
N LEU A 234 12.83 -24.84 -12.71
CA LEU A 234 11.38 -25.03 -12.58
C LEU A 234 10.73 -25.34 -13.93
N LEU A 235 11.10 -24.60 -14.98
CA LEU A 235 10.62 -24.85 -16.35
C LEU A 235 10.84 -26.28 -16.82
N GLN A 236 11.97 -26.90 -16.46
CA GLN A 236 12.25 -28.30 -16.79
C GLN A 236 11.60 -29.30 -15.82
N SER A 237 11.29 -28.87 -14.59
CA SER A 237 10.73 -29.73 -13.53
C SER A 237 9.26 -30.09 -13.70
N GLY A 238 8.53 -29.39 -14.57
CA GLY A 238 7.07 -29.51 -14.71
C GLY A 238 6.27 -28.63 -13.74
N VAL A 239 6.93 -27.95 -12.79
CA VAL A 239 6.33 -26.90 -11.97
C VAL A 239 6.35 -25.58 -12.72
N ASP A 240 5.26 -24.81 -12.64
CA ASP A 240 5.16 -23.53 -13.33
C ASP A 240 6.33 -22.57 -12.94
N PRO A 241 7.09 -22.04 -13.92
CA PRO A 241 8.26 -21.19 -13.65
C PRO A 241 7.95 -19.88 -12.91
N VAL A 242 6.71 -19.41 -12.99
CA VAL A 242 6.25 -18.17 -12.37
C VAL A 242 6.42 -18.19 -10.84
N VAL A 243 6.38 -19.39 -10.25
CA VAL A 243 6.61 -19.62 -8.82
C VAL A 243 8.00 -19.11 -8.37
N SER A 244 9.01 -19.16 -9.24
CA SER A 244 10.36 -18.64 -8.93
C SER A 244 10.32 -17.15 -8.56
N GLY A 245 9.50 -16.36 -9.25
CA GLY A 245 9.32 -14.93 -9.00
C GLY A 245 8.82 -14.68 -7.60
N LEU A 246 7.72 -15.33 -7.21
CA LEU A 246 7.15 -15.18 -5.88
C LEU A 246 8.12 -15.59 -4.77
N ILE A 247 8.81 -16.73 -4.93
CA ILE A 247 9.81 -17.19 -3.96
C ILE A 247 10.86 -16.10 -3.74
N MET A 248 11.39 -15.52 -4.82
CA MET A 248 12.39 -14.45 -4.73
C MET A 248 11.82 -13.17 -4.09
N GLY A 249 10.57 -12.82 -4.38
CA GLY A 249 9.89 -11.68 -3.76
C GLY A 249 9.74 -11.88 -2.24
N LEU A 250 9.24 -13.05 -1.82
CA LEU A 250 9.04 -13.40 -0.41
C LEU A 250 10.35 -13.53 0.38
N LEU A 251 11.46 -13.85 -0.28
CA LEU A 251 12.78 -13.89 0.32
C LEU A 251 13.39 -12.49 0.55
N THR A 252 12.82 -11.43 -0.03
CA THR A 252 13.36 -10.07 0.02
C THR A 252 12.67 -9.23 1.10
N TYR A 253 13.29 -9.14 2.28
CA TYR A 253 12.73 -8.41 3.44
C TYR A 253 12.52 -6.91 3.22
N ALA A 254 11.48 -6.39 3.87
CA ALA A 254 11.25 -4.97 4.05
C ALA A 254 11.53 -4.57 5.52
N HIS A 255 12.07 -3.37 5.71
CA HIS A 255 12.29 -2.75 7.01
C HIS A 255 12.13 -1.22 6.86
N PRO A 256 11.71 -0.48 7.89
CA PRO A 256 11.66 0.97 7.81
C PRO A 256 13.09 1.54 7.75
N ALA A 257 13.21 2.82 7.38
CA ALA A 257 14.49 3.51 7.46
C ALA A 257 14.87 3.74 8.93
N GLU A 258 16.02 3.23 9.33
CA GLU A 258 16.54 3.41 10.69
C GLU A 258 17.00 4.87 10.90
N ARG A 259 16.69 5.43 12.08
CA ARG A 259 17.06 6.80 12.46
C ARG A 259 18.55 7.06 12.32
N GLN A 260 19.39 6.16 12.81
CA GLN A 260 20.85 6.26 12.69
C GLN A 260 21.32 6.33 11.22
N ALA A 261 20.65 5.61 10.32
CA ALA A 261 20.96 5.63 8.90
C ALA A 261 20.57 6.97 8.26
N LEU A 262 19.46 7.58 8.70
CA LEU A 262 19.05 8.92 8.29
C LEU A 262 20.04 9.98 8.79
N GLU A 263 20.45 9.95 10.06
CA GLU A 263 21.46 10.86 10.63
C GLU A 263 22.80 10.79 9.88
N ASN A 264 23.24 9.57 9.56
CA ASN A 264 24.45 9.36 8.76
C ASN A 264 24.34 10.03 7.38
N VAL A 265 23.17 9.95 6.76
CA VAL A 265 22.88 10.60 5.47
C VAL A 265 22.79 12.13 5.61
N SER A 266 22.22 12.67 6.69
CA SER A 266 22.27 14.11 7.01
C SER A 266 23.72 14.60 7.04
N GLY A 267 24.62 13.83 7.67
CA GLY A 267 26.05 14.10 7.68
C GLY A 267 26.70 14.09 6.28
N LEU A 268 26.35 13.12 5.43
CA LEU A 268 26.82 13.06 4.03
C LEU A 268 26.32 14.25 3.22
N PHE A 269 25.05 14.63 3.38
CA PHE A 269 24.46 15.78 2.69
C PHE A 269 25.14 17.08 3.12
N ARG A 270 25.41 17.24 4.43
CA ARG A 270 26.17 18.38 4.95
C ARG A 270 27.55 18.48 4.29
N ARG A 271 28.30 17.38 4.22
CA ARG A 271 29.61 17.35 3.54
C ARG A 271 29.51 17.70 2.06
N PHE A 272 28.52 17.16 1.35
CA PHE A 272 28.28 17.49 -0.06
C PHE A 272 27.92 18.96 -0.27
N ARG A 273 27.14 19.55 0.65
CA ARG A 273 26.80 20.97 0.61
C ARG A 273 28.03 21.85 0.84
N GLU A 274 28.90 21.46 1.77
CA GLU A 274 30.16 22.16 2.05
C GLU A 274 31.17 21.99 0.90
N GLN A 275 31.15 20.84 0.21
CA GLN A 275 32.03 20.51 -0.91
C GLN A 275 31.27 19.74 -2.02
N PRO A 276 30.70 20.41 -3.04
CA PRO A 276 29.86 19.78 -4.04
C PRO A 276 30.67 19.04 -5.11
N THR A 277 31.33 17.95 -4.74
CA THR A 277 32.11 17.10 -5.65
C THR A 277 31.28 15.92 -6.16
N ALA A 278 31.60 15.42 -7.36
CA ALA A 278 30.93 14.26 -7.95
C ALA A 278 31.11 12.97 -7.10
N GLU A 279 32.19 12.88 -6.33
CA GLU A 279 32.41 11.76 -5.41
C GLU A 279 31.45 11.81 -4.22
N LEU A 280 31.29 12.98 -3.60
CA LEU A 280 30.35 13.18 -2.50
C LEU A 280 28.90 13.04 -2.97
N GLU A 281 28.57 13.48 -4.18
CA GLU A 281 27.26 13.24 -4.80
C GLU A 281 26.96 11.74 -4.89
N ARG A 282 27.90 10.93 -5.43
CA ARG A 282 27.73 9.48 -5.57
C ARG A 282 27.63 8.80 -4.21
N THR A 283 28.43 9.21 -3.24
CA THR A 283 28.39 8.68 -1.87
C THR A 283 27.07 9.01 -1.19
N LEU A 284 26.59 10.25 -1.30
CA LEU A 284 25.28 10.67 -0.82
C LEU A 284 24.15 9.86 -1.47
N ARG A 285 24.15 9.72 -2.81
CA ARG A 285 23.16 8.92 -3.53
C ARG A 285 23.17 7.46 -3.07
N ARG A 286 24.35 6.86 -2.86
CA ARG A 286 24.47 5.48 -2.33
C ARG A 286 23.97 5.40 -0.89
N GLY A 287 24.35 6.34 -0.03
CA GLY A 287 23.90 6.45 1.35
C GLY A 287 22.37 6.53 1.45
N LEU A 288 21.76 7.47 0.73
CA LEU A 288 20.30 7.59 0.58
C LEU A 288 19.66 6.30 0.07
N SER A 289 20.27 5.64 -0.91
CA SER A 289 19.71 4.38 -1.42
C SER A 289 19.79 3.25 -0.39
N SER A 290 20.76 3.28 0.53
CA SER A 290 20.98 2.24 1.54
C SER A 290 20.08 2.36 2.77
N THR A 291 19.49 3.53 3.03
CA THR A 291 18.49 3.70 4.10
C THR A 291 17.18 3.00 3.79
N MET A 292 16.91 2.74 2.51
CA MET A 292 15.70 2.09 2.04
C MET A 292 15.92 0.59 1.90
N SER A 293 14.92 -0.20 2.29
CA SER A 293 15.04 -1.66 2.28
C SER A 293 15.26 -2.20 0.85
N PRO A 294 15.92 -3.36 0.70
CA PRO A 294 16.07 -4.01 -0.61
C PRO A 294 14.73 -4.21 -1.31
N ASN A 295 13.69 -4.56 -0.56
CA ASN A 295 12.33 -4.71 -1.05
C ASN A 295 11.81 -3.41 -1.69
N GLU A 296 11.82 -2.28 -0.97
CA GLU A 296 11.33 -1.00 -1.49
C GLU A 296 12.11 -0.50 -2.72
N ARG A 297 13.41 -0.80 -2.78
CA ARG A 297 14.26 -0.44 -3.94
C ARG A 297 13.87 -1.25 -5.17
N LEU A 298 13.71 -2.57 -5.01
CA LEU A 298 13.34 -3.46 -6.10
C LEU A 298 11.90 -3.20 -6.54
N GLN A 299 11.00 -2.93 -5.59
CA GLN A 299 9.62 -2.58 -5.91
C GLN A 299 9.54 -1.29 -6.74
N ARG A 300 10.22 -0.21 -6.34
CA ARG A 300 10.28 1.02 -7.15
C ARG A 300 10.92 0.81 -8.52
N MET A 301 11.86 -0.12 -8.62
CA MET A 301 12.50 -0.44 -9.89
C MET A 301 11.56 -1.22 -10.82
N PHE A 302 10.91 -2.28 -10.34
CA PHE A 302 10.17 -3.23 -11.18
C PHE A 302 8.68 -2.93 -11.33
N HIS A 303 8.04 -2.28 -10.35
CA HIS A 303 6.60 -1.99 -10.40
C HIS A 303 6.17 -1.23 -11.67
N PRO A 304 6.88 -0.19 -12.15
CA PRO A 304 6.50 0.46 -13.40
C PRO A 304 6.63 -0.48 -14.61
N TRP A 305 7.64 -1.33 -14.65
CA TRP A 305 7.80 -2.30 -15.75
C TRP A 305 6.72 -3.35 -15.73
N THR A 306 6.34 -3.84 -14.55
CA THR A 306 5.26 -4.81 -14.44
C THR A 306 3.94 -4.21 -14.91
N SER A 307 3.60 -3.02 -14.42
CA SER A 307 2.30 -2.38 -14.68
C SER A 307 2.16 -1.82 -16.10
N PHE A 308 3.23 -1.29 -16.70
CA PHE A 308 3.15 -0.62 -18.02
C PHE A 308 3.68 -1.44 -19.20
N VAL A 309 4.45 -2.49 -18.95
CA VAL A 309 5.05 -3.31 -20.02
C VAL A 309 4.60 -4.76 -19.91
N ILE A 310 4.90 -5.42 -18.79
CA ILE A 310 4.67 -6.88 -18.65
C ILE A 310 3.19 -7.22 -18.73
N VAL A 311 2.36 -6.61 -17.87
CA VAL A 311 0.92 -6.92 -17.82
C VAL A 311 0.21 -6.53 -19.13
N PRO A 312 0.48 -5.36 -19.76
CA PRO A 312 -0.05 -5.05 -21.09
C PRO A 312 0.42 -6.02 -22.19
N VAL A 313 1.70 -6.41 -22.23
CA VAL A 313 2.20 -7.39 -23.21
C VAL A 313 1.56 -8.76 -22.99
N PHE A 314 1.39 -9.17 -21.73
CA PHE A 314 0.66 -10.38 -21.36
C PHE A 314 -0.78 -10.34 -21.87
N ALA A 315 -1.48 -9.22 -21.67
CA ALA A 315 -2.83 -9.05 -22.17
C ALA A 315 -2.88 -9.10 -23.71
N LEU A 316 -1.91 -8.47 -24.38
CA LEU A 316 -1.80 -8.52 -25.84
C LEU A 316 -1.63 -9.94 -26.37
N ALA A 317 -0.87 -10.78 -25.66
CA ALA A 317 -0.58 -12.16 -26.03
C ALA A 317 -1.73 -13.14 -25.75
N ASN A 318 -2.54 -12.88 -24.71
CA ASN A 318 -3.51 -13.86 -24.19
C ASN A 318 -4.98 -13.47 -24.36
N ALA A 319 -5.31 -12.18 -24.45
CA ALA A 319 -6.70 -11.71 -24.54
C ALA A 319 -7.25 -11.68 -25.98
N GLY A 320 -6.41 -11.92 -26.99
CA GLY A 320 -6.87 -12.00 -28.37
C GLY A 320 -7.74 -13.23 -28.59
N ILE A 321 -9.03 -12.99 -28.84
CA ILE A 321 -10.00 -14.00 -29.23
C ILE A 321 -10.65 -13.61 -30.55
N THR A 322 -10.95 -14.61 -31.38
CA THR A 322 -11.79 -14.43 -32.56
C THR A 322 -13.23 -14.26 -32.10
N VAL A 323 -13.91 -13.23 -32.61
CA VAL A 323 -15.27 -12.86 -32.24
C VAL A 323 -16.15 -13.11 -33.45
N SER A 324 -16.73 -14.31 -33.51
CA SER A 324 -17.77 -14.66 -34.48
C SER A 324 -19.12 -14.83 -33.79
N ALA A 325 -20.21 -14.63 -34.55
CA ALA A 325 -21.57 -14.78 -34.02
C ALA A 325 -21.82 -16.21 -33.49
N ASP A 326 -21.28 -17.21 -34.18
CA ASP A 326 -21.40 -18.61 -33.81
C ASP A 326 -20.63 -18.89 -32.51
N GLN A 327 -19.35 -18.50 -32.41
CA GLN A 327 -18.56 -18.66 -31.17
C GLN A 327 -19.17 -17.95 -29.97
N LEU A 328 -19.74 -16.75 -30.16
CA LEU A 328 -20.41 -16.03 -29.07
C LEU A 328 -21.68 -16.75 -28.60
N THR A 329 -22.43 -17.35 -29.53
CA THR A 329 -23.65 -18.11 -29.22
C THR A 329 -23.29 -19.40 -28.49
N ASP A 330 -22.26 -20.11 -28.96
CA ASP A 330 -21.75 -21.32 -28.32
C ASP A 330 -21.22 -21.01 -26.91
N ALA A 331 -20.38 -19.99 -26.76
CA ALA A 331 -19.88 -19.56 -25.46
C ALA A 331 -21.01 -19.10 -24.52
N ALA A 332 -22.05 -18.42 -25.02
CA ALA A 332 -23.17 -17.98 -24.18
C ALA A 332 -23.98 -19.15 -23.59
N THR A 333 -23.92 -20.32 -24.21
CA THR A 333 -24.59 -21.54 -23.72
C THR A 333 -23.62 -22.54 -23.07
N SER A 334 -22.32 -22.32 -23.19
CA SER A 334 -21.29 -23.19 -22.62
C SER A 334 -21.33 -23.16 -21.08
N PRO A 335 -21.39 -24.33 -20.42
CA PRO A 335 -21.25 -24.45 -18.96
C PRO A 335 -19.93 -23.89 -18.44
N LEU A 336 -18.86 -23.93 -19.25
CA LEU A 336 -17.56 -23.39 -18.89
C LEU A 336 -17.61 -21.87 -18.77
N THR A 337 -18.08 -21.19 -19.82
CA THR A 337 -18.23 -19.73 -19.85
C THR A 337 -19.19 -19.24 -18.77
N LEU A 338 -20.37 -19.86 -18.65
CA LEU A 338 -21.37 -19.51 -17.63
C LEU A 338 -20.86 -19.77 -16.21
N GLY A 339 -20.11 -20.86 -16.01
CA GLY A 339 -19.48 -21.19 -14.74
C GLY A 339 -18.47 -20.12 -14.30
N ILE A 340 -17.61 -19.66 -15.21
CA ILE A 340 -16.64 -18.58 -14.95
C ILE A 340 -17.37 -17.27 -14.62
N VAL A 341 -18.36 -16.89 -15.43
CA VAL A 341 -19.12 -15.64 -15.21
C VAL A 341 -19.84 -15.69 -13.86
N LEU A 342 -20.51 -16.79 -13.53
CA LEU A 342 -21.22 -16.93 -12.25
C LEU A 342 -20.24 -16.89 -11.06
N ALA A 343 -19.11 -17.57 -11.17
CA ALA A 343 -18.08 -17.62 -10.14
C ALA A 343 -17.53 -16.22 -9.82
N TYR A 344 -17.27 -15.40 -10.84
CA TYR A 344 -16.77 -14.04 -10.65
C TYR A 344 -17.86 -13.04 -10.25
N VAL A 345 -18.99 -13.03 -10.94
CA VAL A 345 -20.03 -12.01 -10.77
C VAL A 345 -20.86 -12.24 -9.51
N ALA A 346 -21.11 -13.50 -9.13
CA ALA A 346 -21.84 -13.84 -7.92
C ALA A 346 -20.92 -14.39 -6.83
N GLY A 347 -20.02 -15.31 -7.19
CA GLY A 347 -19.18 -16.01 -6.21
C GLY A 347 -18.26 -15.09 -5.42
N LYS A 348 -17.51 -14.19 -6.07
CA LYS A 348 -16.57 -13.28 -5.39
C LYS A 348 -17.30 -12.32 -4.42
N PRO A 349 -18.37 -11.61 -4.84
CA PRO A 349 -19.14 -10.78 -3.91
C PRO A 349 -19.71 -11.56 -2.73
N ILE A 350 -20.32 -12.72 -2.99
CA ILE A 350 -20.93 -13.56 -1.95
C ILE A 350 -19.86 -14.06 -1.00
N GLY A 351 -18.74 -14.57 -1.53
CA GLY A 351 -17.61 -15.07 -0.74
C GLY A 351 -17.08 -14.00 0.20
N ILE A 352 -16.66 -12.85 -0.33
CA ILE A 352 -16.07 -11.76 0.45
C ILE A 352 -17.08 -11.21 1.46
N PHE A 353 -18.34 -10.98 1.06
CA PHE A 353 -19.35 -10.42 1.96
C PHE A 353 -19.73 -11.41 3.07
N ALA A 354 -20.06 -12.65 2.72
CA ALA A 354 -20.55 -13.65 3.67
C ALA A 354 -19.50 -14.01 4.71
N THR A 355 -18.22 -14.08 4.33
CA THR A 355 -17.16 -14.41 5.27
C THR A 355 -16.69 -13.23 6.08
N THR A 356 -16.69 -12.02 5.52
CA THR A 356 -16.52 -10.80 6.34
C THR A 356 -17.63 -10.72 7.40
N TRP A 357 -18.88 -11.03 7.02
CA TRP A 357 -20.01 -11.12 7.95
C TRP A 357 -19.85 -12.22 9.00
N LEU A 358 -19.44 -13.41 8.59
CA LEU A 358 -19.20 -14.53 9.49
C LEU A 358 -18.04 -14.25 10.45
N ALA A 359 -16.94 -13.68 9.97
CA ALA A 359 -15.79 -13.31 10.78
C ALA A 359 -16.15 -12.27 11.84
N VAL A 360 -16.96 -11.27 11.49
CA VAL A 360 -17.51 -10.30 12.45
C VAL A 360 -18.37 -10.99 13.51
N ARG A 361 -19.23 -11.93 13.08
CA ARG A 361 -20.15 -12.65 13.98
C ARG A 361 -19.41 -13.58 14.94
N VAL A 362 -18.47 -14.38 14.43
CA VAL A 362 -17.64 -15.32 15.20
C VAL A 362 -16.68 -14.57 16.12
N GLY A 363 -16.08 -13.48 15.62
CA GLY A 363 -15.23 -12.59 16.40
C GLY A 363 -15.99 -11.77 17.46
N ARG A 364 -17.31 -11.94 17.60
CA ARG A 364 -18.19 -11.17 18.49
C ARG A 364 -17.99 -9.65 18.34
N GLY A 365 -17.76 -9.19 17.11
CA GLY A 365 -17.53 -7.78 16.79
C GLY A 365 -16.11 -7.25 17.05
N ARG A 366 -15.15 -8.11 17.45
CA ARG A 366 -13.72 -7.76 17.61
C ARG A 366 -12.96 -7.65 16.29
N LEU A 367 -13.42 -8.37 15.27
CA LEU A 367 -12.93 -8.26 13.89
C LEU A 367 -13.99 -7.49 13.11
N ARG A 368 -13.65 -6.33 12.55
CA ARG A 368 -14.56 -5.54 11.71
C ARG A 368 -13.82 -5.14 10.42
N PRO A 369 -14.54 -4.99 9.30
CA PRO A 369 -13.94 -4.46 8.09
C PRO A 369 -13.61 -2.96 8.27
N PRO A 370 -12.53 -2.47 7.64
CA PRO A 370 -12.09 -1.06 7.73
C PRO A 370 -13.05 -0.08 7.03
N VAL A 371 -14.07 -0.62 6.35
CA VAL A 371 -15.10 0.08 5.60
C VAL A 371 -16.48 -0.46 5.95
N GLY A 372 -17.53 0.32 5.69
CA GLY A 372 -18.90 -0.10 5.96
C GLY A 372 -19.36 -1.22 5.02
N TRP A 373 -20.44 -1.93 5.40
CA TRP A 373 -20.98 -3.07 4.66
C TRP A 373 -21.35 -2.78 3.20
N GLY A 374 -21.78 -1.56 2.89
CA GLY A 374 -22.05 -1.14 1.52
C GLY A 374 -20.77 -1.03 0.69
N ALA A 375 -19.69 -0.54 1.28
CA ALA A 375 -18.37 -0.53 0.65
C ALA A 375 -17.76 -1.93 0.56
N VAL A 376 -17.99 -2.83 1.53
CA VAL A 376 -17.59 -4.25 1.43
C VAL A 376 -18.29 -4.91 0.24
N ALA A 377 -19.61 -4.71 0.08
CA ALA A 377 -20.36 -5.29 -1.04
C ALA A 377 -19.86 -4.78 -2.40
N ALA A 378 -19.62 -3.46 -2.52
CA ALA A 378 -19.05 -2.87 -3.74
C ALA A 378 -17.58 -3.31 -3.97
N GLY A 379 -16.81 -3.53 -2.91
CA GLY A 379 -15.48 -4.12 -2.98
C GLY A 379 -15.50 -5.54 -3.48
N GLY A 380 -16.43 -6.36 -2.96
CA GLY A 380 -16.61 -7.74 -3.39
C GLY A 380 -16.93 -7.88 -4.89
N SER A 381 -17.70 -6.95 -5.46
CA SER A 381 -17.95 -6.90 -6.91
C SER A 381 -16.74 -6.44 -7.72
N LEU A 382 -15.93 -5.50 -7.20
CA LEU A 382 -14.66 -5.12 -7.82
C LEU A 382 -13.64 -6.27 -7.82
N ALA A 383 -13.65 -7.11 -6.78
CA ALA A 383 -12.81 -8.29 -6.69
C ALA A 383 -13.22 -9.40 -7.66
N GLY A 384 -14.43 -9.33 -8.25
CA GLY A 384 -14.93 -10.22 -9.29
C GLY A 384 -14.26 -10.07 -10.66
N VAL A 385 -13.07 -9.48 -10.74
CA VAL A 385 -12.36 -9.22 -11.99
C VAL A 385 -11.14 -10.12 -12.05
N GLY A 386 -11.23 -11.30 -12.67
CA GLY A 386 -10.16 -12.31 -12.65
C GLY A 386 -9.07 -12.19 -13.73
N PHE A 387 -9.04 -11.12 -14.52
CA PHE A 387 -8.36 -11.04 -15.82
C PHE A 387 -6.99 -11.75 -15.97
N THR A 388 -5.90 -11.25 -15.37
CA THR A 388 -4.53 -11.70 -15.67
C THR A 388 -4.28 -13.17 -15.27
N VAL A 389 -4.43 -13.46 -13.98
CA VAL A 389 -4.15 -14.80 -13.42
C VAL A 389 -5.16 -15.82 -13.94
N SER A 390 -6.42 -15.45 -14.21
CA SER A 390 -7.39 -16.38 -14.81
C SER A 390 -7.05 -16.72 -16.25
N LEU A 391 -6.56 -15.75 -17.04
CA LEU A 391 -6.10 -16.02 -18.41
C LEU A 391 -4.87 -16.94 -18.40
N LEU A 392 -3.94 -16.74 -17.45
CA LEU A 392 -2.78 -17.62 -17.28
C LEU A 392 -3.23 -19.05 -16.97
N ILE A 393 -4.14 -19.23 -16.01
CA ILE A 393 -4.63 -20.56 -15.65
C ILE A 393 -5.46 -21.18 -16.77
N ALA A 394 -6.22 -20.39 -17.52
CA ALA A 394 -6.99 -20.90 -18.65
C ALA A 394 -6.05 -21.51 -19.70
N ASP A 395 -4.92 -20.85 -19.98
CA ASP A 395 -3.88 -21.33 -20.91
C ASP A 395 -3.20 -22.63 -20.41
N LEU A 396 -3.04 -22.76 -19.08
CA LEU A 396 -2.53 -23.99 -18.46
C LEU A 396 -3.55 -25.15 -18.45
N ALA A 397 -4.84 -24.83 -18.31
CA ALA A 397 -5.89 -25.82 -18.09
C ALA A 397 -6.58 -26.29 -19.37
N PHE A 398 -6.70 -25.42 -20.38
CA PHE A 398 -7.56 -25.63 -21.54
C PHE A 398 -6.81 -25.45 -22.85
N THR A 399 -7.29 -26.14 -23.89
CA THR A 399 -6.80 -25.99 -25.27
C THR A 399 -7.97 -25.95 -26.24
N GLY A 400 -7.74 -25.43 -27.45
CA GLY A 400 -8.76 -25.34 -28.50
C GLY A 400 -10.01 -24.56 -28.07
N VAL A 401 -11.19 -25.12 -28.37
CA VAL A 401 -12.49 -24.46 -28.13
C VAL A 401 -12.72 -24.13 -26.66
N GLN A 402 -12.32 -25.01 -25.73
CA GLN A 402 -12.48 -24.75 -24.29
C GLN A 402 -11.67 -23.54 -23.84
N LEU A 403 -10.49 -23.31 -24.43
CA LEU A 403 -9.67 -22.14 -24.12
C LEU A 403 -10.34 -20.85 -24.60
N GLU A 404 -10.93 -20.87 -25.80
CA GLU A 404 -11.68 -19.73 -26.34
C GLU A 404 -12.91 -19.40 -25.48
N GLU A 405 -13.71 -20.42 -25.11
CA GLU A 405 -14.87 -20.28 -24.23
C GLU A 405 -14.49 -19.74 -22.84
N ALA A 406 -13.36 -20.20 -22.28
CA ALA A 406 -12.84 -19.71 -21.02
C ALA A 406 -12.43 -18.24 -21.11
N LYS A 407 -11.70 -17.85 -22.15
CA LYS A 407 -11.29 -16.45 -22.40
C LYS A 407 -12.50 -15.54 -22.56
N ILE A 408 -13.52 -15.96 -23.30
CA ILE A 408 -14.79 -15.22 -23.43
C ILE A 408 -15.46 -15.05 -22.06
N GLY A 409 -15.52 -16.11 -21.26
CA GLY A 409 -16.10 -16.08 -19.91
C GLY A 409 -15.38 -15.11 -18.97
N ILE A 410 -14.05 -15.11 -18.99
CA ILE A 410 -13.22 -14.20 -18.19
C ILE A 410 -13.46 -12.74 -18.61
N LEU A 411 -13.46 -12.45 -19.92
CA LEU A 411 -13.71 -11.10 -20.43
C LEU A 411 -15.14 -10.60 -20.12
N ALA A 412 -16.14 -11.48 -20.28
CA ALA A 412 -17.52 -11.19 -19.93
C ALA A 412 -17.68 -10.90 -18.43
N ALA A 413 -16.99 -11.67 -17.58
CA ALA A 413 -16.99 -11.46 -16.14
C ALA A 413 -16.47 -10.06 -15.75
N VAL A 414 -15.42 -9.54 -16.39
CA VAL A 414 -14.92 -8.18 -16.14
C VAL A 414 -16.01 -7.14 -16.40
N ILE A 415 -16.72 -7.26 -17.53
CA ILE A 415 -17.80 -6.33 -17.91
C ILE A 415 -18.97 -6.45 -16.92
N CYS A 416 -19.40 -7.66 -16.61
CA CYS A 416 -20.51 -7.90 -15.68
C CYS A 416 -20.19 -7.41 -14.26
N SER A 417 -18.97 -7.63 -13.76
CA SER A 417 -18.49 -7.14 -12.46
C SER A 417 -18.43 -5.61 -12.40
N PHE A 418 -18.04 -4.95 -13.50
CA PHE A 418 -18.13 -3.49 -13.62
C PHE A 418 -19.59 -3.00 -13.51
N ILE A 419 -20.52 -3.61 -14.25
CA ILE A 419 -21.94 -3.25 -14.23
C ILE A 419 -22.53 -3.49 -12.84
N LEU A 420 -22.20 -4.60 -12.18
CA LEU A 420 -22.65 -4.92 -10.83
C LEU A 420 -22.16 -3.87 -9.83
N THR A 421 -20.90 -3.47 -9.92
CA THR A 421 -20.34 -2.40 -9.08
C THR A 421 -21.03 -1.06 -9.34
N TRP A 422 -21.32 -0.75 -10.60
CA TRP A 422 -22.06 0.45 -10.98
C TRP A 422 -23.48 0.46 -10.40
N LEU A 423 -24.19 -0.66 -10.45
CA LEU A 423 -25.51 -0.82 -9.83
C LEU A 423 -25.44 -0.66 -8.31
N ALA A 424 -24.48 -1.32 -7.65
CA ALA A 424 -24.28 -1.24 -6.21
C ALA A 424 -24.02 0.20 -5.75
N THR A 425 -23.15 0.93 -6.45
CA THR A 425 -22.85 2.34 -6.14
C THR A 425 -24.05 3.27 -6.41
N ARG A 426 -24.85 3.00 -7.46
CA ARG A 426 -26.10 3.71 -7.71
C ARG A 426 -27.12 3.51 -6.60
N LEU A 427 -27.30 2.27 -6.15
CA LEU A 427 -28.20 1.94 -5.03
C LEU A 427 -27.75 2.61 -3.73
N LEU A 428 -26.44 2.64 -3.45
CA LEU A 428 -25.89 3.35 -2.29
C LEU A 428 -26.09 4.88 -2.38
N ALA A 429 -26.13 5.44 -3.59
CA ALA A 429 -26.40 6.87 -3.79
C ALA A 429 -27.87 7.26 -3.53
N LEU A 430 -28.80 6.31 -3.60
CA LEU A 430 -30.22 6.54 -3.26
C LEU A 430 -30.46 6.61 -1.75
N LEU A 431 -29.51 6.17 -0.92
CA LEU A 431 -29.65 6.21 0.54
C LEU A 431 -29.55 7.64 1.09
N PRO A 432 -30.31 7.97 2.15
CA PRO A 432 -30.14 9.23 2.88
C PRO A 432 -28.67 9.43 3.32
N PRO A 433 -28.15 10.68 3.37
CA PRO A 433 -26.74 10.95 3.62
C PRO A 433 -26.16 10.24 4.84
N ARG A 434 -26.95 10.14 5.92
CA ARG A 434 -26.57 9.43 7.16
C ARG A 434 -26.42 7.92 6.97
N ARG A 435 -27.37 7.28 6.28
CA ARG A 435 -27.31 5.83 6.01
C ARG A 435 -26.20 5.50 5.03
N ARG A 436 -25.98 6.37 4.03
CA ARG A 436 -24.85 6.26 3.10
C ARG A 436 -23.51 6.36 3.82
N ALA A 437 -23.33 7.34 4.71
CA ALA A 437 -22.09 7.48 5.49
C ALA A 437 -21.80 6.22 6.32
N ARG A 438 -22.79 5.68 7.03
CA ARG A 438 -22.65 4.42 7.78
C ARG A 438 -22.33 3.22 6.87
N ALA A 439 -23.00 3.13 5.72
CA ALA A 439 -22.80 2.04 4.76
C ALA A 439 -21.41 2.08 4.10
N LEU A 440 -20.80 3.26 3.95
CA LEU A 440 -19.48 3.41 3.32
C LEU A 440 -18.33 3.39 4.34
N LEU A 441 -18.46 4.09 5.46
CA LEU A 441 -17.37 4.30 6.42
C LEU A 441 -17.35 3.29 7.57
N GLY A 442 -18.46 2.61 7.84
CA GLY A 442 -18.58 1.67 8.95
C GLY A 442 -18.64 2.35 10.32
N GLU A 443 -18.59 1.53 11.37
CA GLU A 443 -18.63 1.96 12.79
C GLU A 443 -17.34 1.60 13.54
N GLU A 444 -16.24 1.35 12.83
CA GLU A 444 -15.05 0.78 13.46
C GLU A 444 -14.26 1.79 14.31
N GLN A 445 -13.75 1.30 15.45
CA GLN A 445 -12.74 1.95 16.28
C GLN A 445 -11.41 1.99 15.52
N THR A 446 -10.82 3.19 15.45
CA THR A 446 -9.60 3.49 14.72
C THR A 446 -8.41 2.64 15.21
N ILE A 447 -7.60 2.17 14.26
CA ILE A 447 -6.29 1.57 14.52
C ILE A 447 -5.43 2.63 15.20
N VAL A 448 -4.86 2.28 16.36
CA VAL A 448 -3.94 3.13 17.09
C VAL A 448 -2.53 2.66 16.70
N ASP A 449 -1.89 3.39 15.80
CA ASP A 449 -0.47 3.25 15.45
C ASP A 449 0.43 3.87 16.53
N LEU A 450 -0.13 4.78 17.33
CA LEU A 450 0.52 5.38 18.48
C LEU A 450 0.69 4.35 19.60
N VAL A 451 1.92 3.89 19.85
CA VAL A 451 2.19 2.81 20.81
C VAL A 451 1.84 3.25 22.24
N GLU A 452 2.19 4.48 22.60
CA GLU A 452 1.85 5.05 23.89
C GLU A 452 0.61 5.94 23.79
N PRO A 453 -0.52 5.58 24.44
CA PRO A 453 -1.73 6.38 24.39
C PRO A 453 -1.49 7.78 24.97
N VAL A 454 -2.37 8.71 24.59
CA VAL A 454 -2.35 10.05 25.18
C VAL A 454 -2.74 9.96 26.65
N ASP A 455 -1.90 10.51 27.52
CA ASP A 455 -2.08 10.57 28.96
C ASP A 455 -2.21 12.03 29.40
N ALA A 456 -3.32 12.38 30.05
CA ALA A 456 -3.60 13.75 30.47
C ALA A 456 -2.72 14.23 31.63
N GLU A 457 -2.08 13.34 32.38
CA GLU A 457 -1.13 13.70 33.44
C GLU A 457 0.28 13.95 32.90
N ARG A 458 0.59 13.36 31.73
CA ARG A 458 1.92 13.36 31.12
C ARG A 458 2.05 14.30 29.91
N ASP A 459 1.04 14.30 29.05
CA ASP A 459 1.05 14.99 27.78
C ASP A 459 0.49 16.40 27.90
N HIS A 460 1.03 17.31 27.09
CA HIS A 460 0.53 18.68 27.02
C HIS A 460 -0.68 18.73 26.08
N ILE A 461 -1.86 19.01 26.64
CA ILE A 461 -3.13 19.01 25.91
C ILE A 461 -3.69 20.44 25.79
N ARG A 462 -4.13 20.80 24.57
CA ARG A 462 -4.86 22.03 24.24
C ARG A 462 -6.24 21.67 23.72
N GLY A 463 -7.30 22.20 24.35
CA GLY A 463 -8.69 21.84 24.07
C GLY A 463 -9.28 20.89 25.12
N PRO A 464 -10.54 20.46 24.98
CA PRO A 464 -11.22 19.65 26.00
C PRO A 464 -10.65 18.24 26.12
N LEU A 465 -10.51 17.73 27.35
CA LEU A 465 -10.01 16.37 27.60
C LEU A 465 -10.90 15.30 26.96
N ASP A 466 -12.21 15.56 26.89
CA ASP A 466 -13.22 14.60 26.41
C ASP A 466 -13.52 14.74 24.91
N ALA A 467 -12.71 15.51 24.18
CA ALA A 467 -12.92 15.77 22.76
C ALA A 467 -12.96 14.45 21.95
N PRO A 468 -13.95 14.26 21.05
CA PRO A 468 -14.09 13.06 20.23
C PRO A 468 -12.95 12.84 19.23
N VAL A 469 -12.13 13.87 18.97
CA VAL A 469 -10.95 13.78 18.11
C VAL A 469 -9.70 14.25 18.86
N THR A 470 -8.67 13.42 18.88
CA THR A 470 -7.33 13.69 19.41
C THR A 470 -6.34 13.84 18.26
N LEU A 471 -5.69 14.98 18.14
CA LEU A 471 -4.60 15.24 17.20
C LEU A 471 -3.29 15.29 17.97
N VAL A 472 -2.44 14.26 17.82
CA VAL A 472 -1.09 14.24 18.39
C VAL A 472 -0.10 14.69 17.33
N GLU A 473 0.82 15.58 17.68
CA GLU A 473 1.94 16.00 16.84
C GLU A 473 3.26 15.68 17.54
N TYR A 474 4.10 14.87 16.89
CA TYR A 474 5.52 14.80 17.21
C TYR A 474 6.23 15.91 16.44
N GLY A 475 6.76 16.89 17.17
CA GLY A 475 7.23 18.14 16.61
C GLY A 475 8.60 18.58 17.10
N ASP A 476 9.22 19.44 16.30
CA ASP A 476 10.49 20.09 16.57
C ASP A 476 10.32 21.60 16.38
N PHE A 477 10.68 22.37 17.41
CA PHE A 477 10.50 23.83 17.41
C PHE A 477 11.32 24.56 16.34
N GLU A 478 12.44 24.00 15.87
CA GLU A 478 13.28 24.58 14.82
C GLU A 478 12.93 24.05 13.42
N CYS A 479 12.04 23.03 13.33
CA CYS A 479 11.61 22.46 12.06
C CYS A 479 10.66 23.40 11.30
N PRO A 480 11.02 23.86 10.08
CA PRO A 480 10.17 24.77 9.31
C PRO A 480 8.78 24.19 8.98
N TYR A 481 8.68 22.86 8.84
CA TYR A 481 7.41 22.20 8.54
C TYR A 481 6.48 22.15 9.75
N CYS A 482 7.01 22.04 10.97
CA CYS A 482 6.20 22.19 12.19
C CYS A 482 5.65 23.61 12.29
N GLY A 483 6.47 24.63 11.98
CA GLY A 483 6.01 26.02 11.90
C GLY A 483 4.96 26.27 10.82
N LEU A 484 5.05 25.60 9.67
CA LEU A 484 4.02 25.64 8.62
C LEU A 484 2.73 24.92 9.03
N ALA A 485 2.82 23.91 9.91
CA ALA A 485 1.68 23.16 10.39
C ALA A 485 0.94 23.88 11.53
N GLU A 486 1.62 24.71 12.32
CA GLU A 486 1.01 25.44 13.45
C GLU A 486 -0.25 26.24 13.07
N PRO A 487 -0.27 27.04 11.99
CA PRO A 487 -1.46 27.78 11.60
C PRO A 487 -2.62 26.86 11.21
N VAL A 488 -2.29 25.71 10.61
CA VAL A 488 -3.26 24.68 10.22
C VAL A 488 -3.91 24.07 11.47
N VAL A 489 -3.10 23.70 12.46
CA VAL A 489 -3.59 23.17 13.74
C VAL A 489 -4.46 24.20 14.43
N ARG A 490 -4.05 25.47 14.45
CA ARG A 490 -4.82 26.56 15.05
C ARG A 490 -6.16 26.79 14.35
N GLU A 491 -6.20 26.72 13.02
CA GLU A 491 -7.44 26.78 12.24
C GLU A 491 -8.35 25.58 12.53
N LEU A 492 -7.80 24.37 12.66
CA LEU A 492 -8.56 23.16 13.02
C LEU A 492 -9.20 23.31 14.40
N LEU A 493 -8.44 23.76 15.40
CA LEU A 493 -8.96 24.01 16.75
C LEU A 493 -10.04 25.10 16.73
N ALA A 494 -9.87 26.16 15.94
CA ALA A 494 -10.88 27.22 15.81
C ALA A 494 -12.15 26.75 15.09
N ALA A 495 -12.02 25.93 14.04
CA ALA A 495 -13.12 25.47 13.20
C ALA A 495 -13.96 24.37 13.87
N PHE A 496 -13.33 23.52 14.69
CA PHE A 496 -13.98 22.39 15.34
C PHE A 496 -14.19 22.56 16.84
N GLY A 497 -13.62 23.62 17.45
CA GLY A 497 -13.85 23.99 18.85
C GLY A 497 -13.65 22.83 19.81
N ASP A 498 -14.66 22.58 20.63
CA ASP A 498 -14.63 21.55 21.67
C ASP A 498 -14.63 20.10 21.13
N GLU A 499 -14.73 19.92 19.81
CA GLU A 499 -14.72 18.59 19.20
C GLU A 499 -13.29 18.03 18.96
N VAL A 500 -12.24 18.86 19.11
CA VAL A 500 -10.85 18.47 18.87
C VAL A 500 -9.96 18.86 20.05
N ARG A 501 -9.13 17.92 20.51
CA ARG A 501 -8.00 18.19 21.40
C ARG A 501 -6.68 17.97 20.67
N TYR A 502 -5.72 18.85 20.93
CA TYR A 502 -4.39 18.82 20.36
C TYR A 502 -3.36 18.46 21.42
N VAL A 503 -2.39 17.62 21.05
CA VAL A 503 -1.36 17.08 21.92
C VAL A 503 -0.01 17.27 21.26
N TRP A 504 0.96 17.83 21.97
CA TRP A 504 2.34 17.97 21.50
C TRP A 504 3.26 16.97 22.20
N ARG A 505 4.10 16.27 21.43
CA ARG A 505 5.22 15.45 21.91
C ARG A 505 6.51 15.89 21.23
N HIS A 506 7.61 15.90 21.97
CA HIS A 506 8.89 16.40 21.45
C HIS A 506 9.59 15.37 20.56
N LEU A 507 10.08 15.82 19.41
CA LEU A 507 10.96 15.05 18.54
C LEU A 507 12.09 15.92 17.99
N PRO A 508 12.99 16.45 18.84
CA PRO A 508 14.08 17.30 18.39
C PRO A 508 15.04 16.53 17.46
N LEU A 509 15.21 17.04 16.23
CA LEU A 509 16.11 16.47 15.21
C LEU A 509 17.48 17.14 15.30
N SER A 510 18.22 16.84 16.38
CA SER A 510 19.48 17.54 16.71
C SER A 510 20.60 17.41 15.66
N ASP A 511 20.47 16.49 14.70
CA ASP A 511 21.40 16.32 13.58
C ASP A 511 21.27 17.43 12.52
N VAL A 512 20.07 18.00 12.38
CA VAL A 512 19.76 19.09 11.43
C VAL A 512 19.36 20.39 12.11
N HIS A 513 18.87 20.33 13.35
CA HIS A 513 18.35 21.45 14.12
C HIS A 513 19.11 21.59 15.45
N PRO A 514 20.16 22.43 15.51
CA PRO A 514 21.09 22.48 16.64
C PRO A 514 20.47 23.01 17.95
N ASN A 515 19.39 23.80 17.88
CA ASN A 515 18.72 24.38 19.03
C ASN A 515 17.43 23.63 19.42
N ALA A 516 16.97 22.66 18.62
CA ALA A 516 15.74 21.92 18.85
C ALA A 516 15.66 21.28 20.25
N GLN A 517 16.72 20.60 20.68
CA GLN A 517 16.79 19.97 22.00
C GLN A 517 16.64 21.00 23.13
N LEU A 518 17.35 22.13 23.02
CA LEU A 518 17.31 23.18 24.02
C LEU A 518 15.93 23.88 24.05
N ALA A 519 15.29 24.07 22.89
CA ALA A 519 13.94 24.61 22.80
C ALA A 519 12.89 23.67 23.41
N ALA A 520 13.01 22.35 23.19
CA ALA A 520 12.15 21.35 23.82
C ALA A 520 12.29 21.35 25.34
N GLU A 521 13.53 21.37 25.86
CA GLU A 521 13.79 21.49 27.30
C GLU A 521 13.29 22.82 27.89
N ALA A 522 13.34 23.91 27.13
CA ALA A 522 12.78 25.20 27.53
C ALA A 522 11.25 25.17 27.63
N ALA A 523 10.55 24.49 26.73
CA ALA A 523 9.11 24.28 26.86
C ALA A 523 8.78 23.49 28.14
N GLU A 524 9.52 22.41 28.42
CA GLU A 524 9.32 21.63 29.65
C GLU A 524 9.68 22.38 30.93
N ALA A 525 10.74 23.21 30.92
CA ALA A 525 11.05 24.09 32.03
C ALA A 525 9.92 25.12 32.28
N ALA A 526 9.25 25.60 31.23
CA ALA A 526 8.09 26.48 31.35
C ALA A 526 6.86 25.76 31.95
N THR A 527 6.69 24.45 31.71
CA THR A 527 5.64 23.63 32.33
C THR A 527 5.66 23.72 33.86
N LEU A 528 6.85 23.69 34.47
CA LEU A 528 7.02 23.74 35.93
C LEU A 528 6.54 25.05 36.57
N GLN A 529 6.25 26.04 35.73
CA GLN A 529 5.70 27.35 36.10
C GLN A 529 4.33 27.62 35.46
N GLY A 530 3.70 26.60 34.86
CA GLY A 530 2.37 26.70 34.22
C GLY A 530 2.35 27.40 32.86
N GLY A 531 3.52 27.63 32.25
CA GLY A 531 3.67 28.44 31.04
C GLY A 531 3.93 27.66 29.74
N TYR A 532 3.62 26.35 29.71
CA TYR A 532 3.99 25.48 28.57
C TYR A 532 3.48 26.02 27.23
N TRP A 533 2.16 26.25 27.11
CA TRP A 533 1.54 26.64 25.84
C TRP A 533 1.95 28.04 25.36
N GLN A 534 2.23 28.96 26.29
CA GLN A 534 2.77 30.29 25.99
C GLN A 534 4.20 30.16 25.45
N MET A 535 5.03 29.32 26.08
CA MET A 535 6.38 29.06 25.59
C MET A 535 6.36 28.34 24.24
N HIS A 536 5.57 27.27 24.10
CA HIS A 536 5.37 26.54 22.85
C HIS A 536 5.01 27.48 21.67
N ASP A 537 4.01 28.34 21.86
CA ASP A 537 3.59 29.29 20.82
C ASP A 537 4.71 30.30 20.51
N MET A 538 5.45 30.77 21.53
CA MET A 538 6.57 31.67 21.35
C MET A 538 7.70 31.03 20.53
N LEU A 539 8.03 29.77 20.81
CA LEU A 539 9.08 29.01 20.13
C LEU A 539 8.72 28.74 18.66
N LEU A 540 7.49 28.28 18.38
CA LEU A 540 7.02 28.05 17.01
C LEU A 540 6.91 29.35 16.20
N THR A 541 6.57 30.47 16.85
CA THR A 541 6.55 31.79 16.17
C THR A 541 7.97 32.27 15.83
N HIS A 542 8.98 31.88 16.62
CA HIS A 542 10.34 32.37 16.50
C HIS A 542 11.37 31.26 16.22
N GLN A 543 11.07 30.37 15.28
CA GLN A 543 11.90 29.18 14.97
C GLN A 543 13.37 29.52 14.62
N GLY A 544 13.63 30.73 14.09
CA GLY A 544 14.98 31.20 13.77
C GLY A 544 15.79 31.75 14.96
N ALA A 545 15.20 31.85 16.15
CA ALA A 545 15.78 32.50 17.32
C ALA A 545 15.63 31.63 18.59
N LEU A 546 16.22 30.44 18.56
CA LEU A 546 16.07 29.43 19.64
C LEU A 546 17.30 29.25 20.54
N GLN A 547 18.31 30.11 20.40
CA GLN A 547 19.48 30.12 21.30
C GLN A 547 19.10 30.48 22.74
N LEU A 548 19.89 30.02 23.72
CA LEU A 548 19.70 30.25 25.16
C LEU A 548 19.28 31.68 25.52
N LYS A 549 19.95 32.70 24.96
CA LYS A 549 19.64 34.11 25.22
C LYS A 549 18.20 34.50 24.84
N HIS A 550 17.67 33.93 23.76
CA HIS A 550 16.31 34.19 23.31
C HIS A 550 15.31 33.44 24.19
N LEU A 551 15.60 32.18 24.56
CA LEU A 551 14.75 31.40 25.45
C LEU A 551 14.56 32.09 26.80
N LEU A 552 15.63 32.68 27.36
CA LEU A 552 15.54 33.48 28.58
C LEU A 552 14.68 34.74 28.40
N ALA A 553 14.83 35.44 27.27
CA ALA A 553 14.02 36.62 26.97
C ALA A 553 12.53 36.27 26.75
N TYR A 554 12.25 35.12 26.14
CA TYR A 554 10.88 34.61 25.96
C TYR A 554 10.25 34.23 27.30
N ALA A 555 10.99 33.58 28.19
CA ALA A 555 10.52 33.26 29.54
C ALA A 555 10.14 34.54 30.31
N GLU A 556 10.97 35.59 30.22
CA GLU A 556 10.66 36.90 30.81
C GLU A 556 9.41 37.54 30.17
N GLN A 557 9.30 37.51 28.84
CA GLN A 557 8.19 38.10 28.10
C GLN A 557 6.84 37.45 28.41
N ILE A 558 6.82 36.13 28.60
CA ILE A 558 5.59 35.39 28.97
C ILE A 558 5.34 35.37 30.49
N GLY A 559 6.17 36.06 31.28
CA GLY A 559 5.96 36.28 32.72
C GLY A 559 6.45 35.16 33.64
N LEU A 560 7.41 34.34 33.22
CA LEU A 560 8.02 33.32 34.07
C LEU A 560 9.11 33.92 34.97
N ASP A 561 9.38 33.26 36.10
CA ASP A 561 10.55 33.54 36.93
C ASP A 561 11.81 33.15 36.14
N SER A 562 12.55 34.17 35.70
CA SER A 562 13.72 34.02 34.85
C SER A 562 14.89 33.32 35.54
N ASP A 563 15.04 33.46 36.86
CA ASP A 563 16.14 32.84 37.60
C ASP A 563 15.87 31.35 37.83
N ARG A 564 14.62 31.01 38.19
CA ARG A 564 14.16 29.62 38.25
C ARG A 564 14.23 28.96 36.88
N PHE A 565 13.73 29.61 35.84
CA PHE A 565 13.77 29.08 34.47
C PHE A 565 15.21 28.85 33.98
N ARG A 566 16.12 29.79 34.24
CA ARG A 566 17.55 29.63 33.92
C ARG A 566 18.16 28.45 34.67
N HIS A 567 17.81 28.26 35.94
CA HIS A 567 18.27 27.14 36.75
C HIS A 567 17.78 25.80 36.17
N ASP A 568 16.49 25.70 35.87
CA ASP A 568 15.84 24.49 35.36
C ASP A 568 16.42 24.09 33.99
N LEU A 569 16.63 25.07 33.09
CA LEU A 569 17.22 24.83 31.78
C LEU A 569 18.71 24.44 31.86
N ARG A 570 19.47 25.05 32.79
CA ARG A 570 20.89 24.70 33.00
C ARG A 570 21.05 23.28 33.56
N ASN A 571 20.14 22.87 34.44
CA ASN A 571 20.12 21.53 35.02
C ASN A 571 19.41 20.51 34.12
N ARG A 572 18.92 20.92 32.95
CA ARG A 572 18.24 20.07 31.97
C ARG A 572 17.06 19.30 32.58
N VAL A 573 16.29 19.94 33.45
CA VAL A 573 15.17 19.30 34.17
C VAL A 573 14.14 18.69 33.21
N GLY A 574 13.97 19.27 32.01
CA GLY A 574 13.08 18.74 30.97
C GLY A 574 13.65 17.61 30.11
N ALA A 575 14.94 17.25 30.24
CA ALA A 575 15.59 16.32 29.31
C ALA A 575 15.05 14.90 29.39
N GLU A 576 14.65 14.44 30.58
CA GLU A 576 14.03 13.13 30.77
C GLU A 576 12.69 13.05 30.04
N ARG A 577 11.83 14.06 30.20
CA ARG A 577 10.54 14.14 29.50
C ARG A 577 10.71 14.16 27.97
N VAL A 578 11.70 14.90 27.47
CA VAL A 578 12.02 14.91 26.04
C VAL A 578 12.53 13.55 25.58
N ALA A 579 13.35 12.85 26.38
CA ALA A 579 13.84 11.51 26.07
C ALA A 579 12.72 10.46 26.03
N GLU A 580 11.74 10.54 26.93
CA GLU A 580 10.54 9.70 26.90
C GLU A 580 9.73 9.91 25.63
N ASP A 581 9.51 11.16 25.21
CA ASP A 581 8.81 11.45 23.96
C ASP A 581 9.59 10.94 22.73
N LEU A 582 10.93 10.98 22.77
CA LEU A 582 11.80 10.40 21.75
C LEU A 582 11.66 8.87 21.68
N GLU A 583 11.67 8.18 22.83
CA GLU A 583 11.46 6.73 22.89
C GLU A 583 10.06 6.35 22.40
N SER A 584 9.05 7.11 22.80
CA SER A 584 7.66 6.99 22.35
C SER A 584 7.54 7.14 20.82
N ALA A 585 8.28 8.07 20.23
CA ALA A 585 8.38 8.25 18.79
C ALA A 585 9.02 7.03 18.11
N ASP A 586 10.15 6.53 18.62
CA ASP A 586 10.84 5.38 18.05
C ASP A 586 9.95 4.12 18.10
N LEU A 587 9.28 3.87 19.24
CA LEU A 587 8.32 2.78 19.40
C LEU A 587 7.14 2.91 18.44
N SER A 588 6.67 4.14 18.19
CA SER A 588 5.58 4.45 17.26
C SER A 588 6.02 4.55 15.79
N GLY A 589 7.29 4.25 15.48
CA GLY A 589 7.83 4.27 14.11
C GLY A 589 7.96 5.67 13.51
N VAL A 590 8.06 6.70 14.34
CA VAL A 590 8.19 8.10 13.95
C VAL A 590 9.66 8.44 13.75
N SER A 591 10.04 8.80 12.52
CA SER A 591 11.43 9.08 12.15
C SER A 591 11.71 10.52 11.74
N GLY A 592 10.71 11.40 11.76
CA GLY A 592 10.85 12.81 11.38
C GLY A 592 9.68 13.68 11.80
N THR A 593 9.81 14.99 11.60
CA THR A 593 8.85 16.02 12.04
C THR A 593 8.30 16.89 10.89
N PRO A 594 7.06 17.40 10.99
CA PRO A 594 6.04 17.00 11.95
C PRO A 594 5.47 15.63 11.58
N THR A 595 5.18 14.82 12.59
CA THR A 595 4.41 13.58 12.41
C THR A 595 3.12 13.66 13.20
N PHE A 596 1.99 13.47 12.50
CA PHE A 596 0.66 13.59 13.09
C PHE A 596 -0.01 12.22 13.32
N PHE A 597 -0.70 12.09 14.44
CA PHE A 597 -1.64 11.01 14.71
C PHE A 597 -3.04 11.58 14.94
N VAL A 598 -4.05 11.03 14.26
CA VAL A 598 -5.46 11.40 14.46
C VAL A 598 -6.19 10.22 15.09
N ASN A 599 -6.67 10.38 16.32
CA ASN A 599 -7.23 9.30 17.15
C ASN A 599 -6.30 8.07 17.21
N GLY A 600 -5.00 8.33 17.40
CA GLY A 600 -3.97 7.31 17.50
C GLY A 600 -3.47 6.77 16.17
N ARG A 601 -4.04 7.15 15.02
CA ARG A 601 -3.62 6.67 13.69
C ARG A 601 -2.62 7.60 13.03
N HIS A 602 -1.50 7.07 12.53
CA HIS A 602 -0.47 7.82 11.83
C HIS A 602 -1.01 8.40 10.51
N HIS A 603 -0.78 9.69 10.31
CA HIS A 603 -1.15 10.43 9.11
C HIS A 603 0.02 10.48 8.11
N TYR A 604 -0.06 9.66 7.06
CA TYR A 604 0.94 9.60 5.97
C TYR A 604 0.72 10.64 4.84
N GLY A 605 -0.09 11.68 5.08
CA GLY A 605 -0.44 12.70 4.08
C GLY A 605 0.52 13.88 4.03
N ALA A 606 0.40 14.73 3.01
CA ALA A 606 1.11 16.01 2.97
C ALA A 606 0.65 16.92 4.12
N TYR A 607 1.54 17.77 4.63
CA TYR A 607 1.31 18.64 5.79
C TYR A 607 0.44 19.88 5.47
N ASP A 608 -0.54 19.73 4.58
CA ASP A 608 -1.41 20.82 4.12
C ASP A 608 -2.79 20.83 4.80
N ILE A 609 -3.41 22.01 4.84
CA ILE A 609 -4.73 22.24 5.43
C ILE A 609 -5.77 21.25 4.93
N ALA A 610 -5.74 20.90 3.64
CA ALA A 610 -6.82 20.13 3.04
C ALA A 610 -6.75 18.65 3.46
N THR A 611 -5.56 18.06 3.50
CA THR A 611 -5.34 16.67 3.91
C THR A 611 -5.59 16.45 5.39
N LEU A 612 -5.07 17.32 6.26
CA LEU A 612 -5.25 17.19 7.71
C LEU A 612 -6.71 17.48 8.11
N SER A 613 -7.35 18.49 7.51
CA SER A 613 -8.79 18.75 7.70
C SER A 613 -9.66 17.59 7.26
N ALA A 614 -9.34 16.94 6.14
CA ALA A 614 -10.10 15.77 5.68
C ALA A 614 -9.97 14.60 6.66
N ALA A 615 -8.78 14.37 7.23
CA ALA A 615 -8.55 13.35 8.24
C ALA A 615 -9.37 13.63 9.52
N VAL A 616 -9.33 14.85 10.04
CA VAL A 616 -10.11 15.27 11.22
C VAL A 616 -11.61 15.16 10.98
N ARG A 617 -12.13 15.63 9.83
CA ARG A 617 -13.55 15.49 9.46
C ARG A 617 -13.99 14.03 9.39
N THR A 618 -13.13 13.16 8.86
CA THR A 618 -13.41 11.73 8.77
C THR A 618 -13.45 11.10 10.17
N ALA A 619 -12.47 11.41 11.03
CA ALA A 619 -12.43 10.93 12.40
C ALA A 619 -13.66 11.40 13.20
N ARG A 620 -14.08 12.65 13.02
CA ARG A 620 -15.30 13.20 13.63
C ARG A 620 -16.57 12.49 13.17
N ALA A 621 -16.71 12.26 11.86
CA ALA A 621 -17.85 11.51 11.31
C ALA A 621 -17.93 10.09 11.90
N GLN A 622 -16.79 9.48 12.19
CA GLN A 622 -16.70 8.16 12.83
C GLN A 622 -17.05 8.21 14.31
N ALA A 623 -16.52 9.19 15.04
CA ALA A 623 -16.83 9.39 16.47
C ALA A 623 -18.33 9.65 16.69
N ALA A 624 -18.97 10.45 15.83
CA ALA A 624 -20.41 10.70 15.88
C ALA A 624 -21.27 9.45 15.63
N LEU A 625 -20.76 8.48 14.85
CA LEU A 625 -21.42 7.18 14.65
C LEU A 625 -21.27 6.26 15.87
N GLY A 626 -20.13 6.32 16.57
CA GLY A 626 -19.85 5.53 17.77
C GLY A 626 -20.57 6.00 19.04
N TYR A 627 -20.76 7.32 19.23
CA TYR A 627 -21.39 7.87 20.44
C TYR A 627 -22.87 7.46 20.62
N ARG A 628 -23.62 7.26 19.52
CA ARG A 628 -25.06 6.93 19.59
C ARG A 628 -25.36 5.44 19.77
N SER A 629 -24.45 4.54 19.41
CA SER A 629 -24.66 3.10 19.65
C SER A 629 -24.55 2.75 21.13
N GLY A 630 -23.77 3.50 21.92
CA GLY A 630 -23.72 3.38 23.39
C GLY A 630 -24.98 3.86 24.11
N SER A 631 -25.75 4.78 23.52
CA SER A 631 -27.00 5.30 24.09
C SER A 631 -28.24 4.43 23.80
N LEU A 632 -28.13 3.44 22.92
CA LEU A 632 -29.19 2.47 22.60
C LEU A 632 -28.97 1.10 23.27
N SER A 633 -27.88 0.96 24.03
CA SER A 633 -27.53 -0.24 24.82
C SER A 633 -27.59 0.00 26.34
N GLN A 634 -28.27 1.07 26.78
CA GLN A 634 -28.67 1.25 28.18
C GLN A 634 -30.17 1.05 28.32
#